data_AF-A0A8E7P481-F1
#
_entry.id   AF-A0A8E7P481-F1
#
_cell.length_a   1.000
_cell.length_b   1.000
_cell.length_c   1.000
_cell.angle_alpha   90.00
_cell.angle_beta   90.00
_cell.angle_gamma   90.00
#
_symmetry.space_group_name_H-M   'P 1'
#
loop_
_entity.id
_entity.type
_entity.pdbx_description
1 polymer ?
#
loop_
_entity_poly.entity_id
_entity_poly.type
_entity_poly.pdbx_seq_one_letter_code
_entity_poly.pdbx_strand_id
1 'polypeptide(L)'
;MKEYRYSGPASGVTLSDGTEILLWPGKNVSLPEEHDYVKVLVALKHLTPVSEETKPASTPVVQSPKRRNVGDNDVKTEDSHGS
;
A
#
# COMPACT_ATOMS: atom_id res chain seq x y z
N MET A 1 -13.63 0.53 -18.59
CA MET A 1 -13.18 0.45 -17.19
C MET A 1 -12.20 -0.70 -17.10
N LYS A 2 -11.05 -0.53 -16.45
CA LYS A 2 -10.06 -1.59 -16.25
C LYS A 2 -10.02 -1.96 -14.78
N GLU A 3 -9.71 -3.21 -14.50
CA GLU A 3 -9.51 -3.66 -13.13
C GLU A 3 -8.06 -3.39 -12.71
N TYR A 4 -7.90 -2.84 -11.51
CA TYR A 4 -6.62 -2.46 -10.96
C TYR A 4 -6.48 -2.94 -9.52
N ARG A 5 -5.27 -3.36 -9.15
CA ARG A 5 -4.91 -3.65 -7.78
C ARG A 5 -4.32 -2.40 -7.13
N TYR A 6 -5.00 -1.89 -6.11
CA TYR A 6 -4.52 -0.75 -5.36
C TYR A 6 -3.57 -1.17 -4.25
N SER A 7 -2.40 -0.54 -4.17
CA SER A 7 -1.36 -0.82 -3.16
C SER A 7 -0.92 0.42 -2.38
N GLY A 8 -1.70 1.51 -2.46
CA GLY A 8 -1.45 2.76 -1.73
C GLY A 8 -2.28 2.91 -0.44
N PRO A 9 -2.21 4.06 0.24
CA PRO A 9 -3.03 4.38 1.43
C PRO A 9 -4.50 4.56 1.07
N ALA A 10 -5.44 4.21 1.96
CA ALA A 10 -6.88 4.34 1.67
C ALA A 10 -7.23 5.73 1.09
N SER A 11 -7.70 5.76 -0.16
CA SER A 11 -7.92 6.99 -0.93
C SER A 11 -9.30 6.96 -1.58
N GLY A 12 -10.00 8.10 -1.62
CA GLY A 12 -11.22 8.26 -2.40
C GLY A 12 -10.93 8.88 -3.76
N VAL A 13 -11.47 8.31 -4.84
CA VAL A 13 -11.48 8.95 -6.16
C VAL A 13 -12.91 9.24 -6.58
N THR A 14 -13.19 10.51 -6.91
CA THR A 14 -14.46 10.92 -7.50
C THR A 14 -14.33 10.88 -9.01
N LEU A 15 -15.11 10.02 -9.66
CA LEU A 15 -15.20 9.95 -11.11
C LEU A 15 -15.87 11.21 -11.67
N SER A 16 -15.66 11.50 -12.96
CA SER A 16 -16.28 12.65 -13.63
C SER A 16 -17.81 12.58 -13.65
N ASP A 17 -18.35 11.37 -13.46
CA ASP A 17 -19.78 11.10 -13.35
C ASP A 17 -20.36 11.47 -11.97
N GLY A 18 -19.50 11.86 -11.01
CA GLY A 18 -19.87 12.09 -9.60
C GLY A 18 -19.84 10.83 -8.73
N THR A 19 -19.55 9.67 -9.32
CA THR A 19 -19.40 8.42 -8.58
C THR A 19 -18.12 8.43 -7.73
N GLU A 20 -18.23 8.27 -6.43
CA GLU A 20 -17.08 8.12 -5.54
C GLU A 20 -16.68 6.64 -5.36
N ILE A 21 -15.40 6.34 -5.56
CA ILE A 21 -14.81 5.01 -5.41
C ILE A 21 -13.75 5.06 -4.32
N LEU A 22 -13.90 4.20 -3.30
CA LEU A 22 -12.91 4.04 -2.24
C LEU A 22 -11.86 2.99 -2.63
N LEU A 23 -10.63 3.43 -2.73
CA LEU A 23 -9.43 2.65 -3.03
C LEU A 23 -8.89 2.09 -1.72
N TRP A 24 -9.10 0.79 -1.50
CA TRP A 24 -8.59 0.08 -0.32
C TRP A 24 -7.31 -0.69 -0.65
N PRO A 25 -6.27 -0.63 0.21
CA PRO A 25 -5.02 -1.36 -0.01
C PRO A 25 -5.28 -2.86 -0.12
N GLY A 26 -4.73 -3.47 -1.18
CA GLY A 26 -4.87 -4.90 -1.45
C GLY A 26 -6.21 -5.29 -2.10
N LYS A 27 -7.09 -4.32 -2.39
CA LYS A 27 -8.36 -4.58 -3.07
C LYS A 27 -8.25 -4.32 -4.58
N ASN A 28 -8.98 -5.13 -5.34
CA ASN A 28 -9.21 -4.91 -6.76
C ASN A 28 -10.33 -3.89 -6.94
N VAL A 29 -10.11 -2.91 -7.80
CA VAL A 29 -11.03 -1.81 -8.10
C VAL A 29 -11.14 -1.63 -9.60
N SER A 30 -12.33 -1.32 -10.09
CA SER A 30 -12.54 -0.96 -11.50
C SER A 30 -12.45 0.55 -11.66
N LEU A 31 -11.45 1.02 -12.40
CA LEU A 31 -11.22 2.44 -12.66
C LEU A 31 -11.11 2.74 -14.16
N PRO A 32 -11.51 3.95 -14.59
CA PRO A 32 -11.24 4.42 -15.94
C PRO A 32 -9.79 4.90 -16.07
N GLU A 33 -9.02 4.33 -17.00
CA GLU A 33 -7.62 4.73 -17.23
C GLU A 33 -7.47 6.12 -17.84
N GLU A 34 -8.54 6.63 -18.45
CA GLU A 34 -8.59 7.96 -19.06
C GLU A 34 -8.54 9.09 -18.03
N HIS A 35 -8.86 8.80 -16.76
CA HIS A 35 -8.88 9.77 -15.67
C HIS A 35 -7.47 10.19 -15.25
N ASP A 36 -7.21 11.50 -15.14
CA ASP A 36 -5.90 12.03 -14.75
C ASP A 36 -5.43 11.51 -13.39
N TYR A 37 -6.33 11.36 -12.43
CA TYR A 37 -5.98 10.81 -11.12
C TYR A 37 -5.51 9.35 -11.20
N VAL A 38 -6.14 8.55 -12.06
CA VAL A 38 -5.76 7.15 -12.29
C VAL A 38 -4.39 7.06 -12.96
N LYS A 39 -4.12 7.93 -13.96
CA LYS A 39 -2.80 8.04 -14.60
C LYS A 39 -1.71 8.37 -13.59
N VAL A 40 -1.98 9.31 -12.66
CA VAL A 40 -1.04 9.66 -11.58
C VAL A 40 -0.80 8.46 -10.67
N LEU A 41 -1.84 7.74 -10.23
CA LEU A 41 -1.68 6.57 -9.36
C LEU A 41 -0.92 5.42 -10.03
N VAL A 42 -1.12 5.21 -11.34
CA VAL A 42 -0.36 4.24 -12.14
C VAL A 42 1.11 4.68 -12.25
N ALA A 43 1.38 5.96 -12.53
CA ALA A 43 2.74 6.51 -12.60
C ALA A 43 3.47 6.44 -11.24
N LEU A 44 2.75 6.63 -10.13
CA LEU A 44 3.25 6.47 -8.77
C LEU A 44 3.43 5.00 -8.35
N LYS A 45 3.10 4.02 -9.22
CA LYS A 45 3.10 2.59 -8.91
C LYS A 45 2.19 2.22 -7.71
N HIS A 46 1.18 3.02 -7.42
CA HIS A 46 0.16 2.70 -6.42
C HIS A 46 -1.00 1.88 -6.98
N LEU A 47 -1.09 1.78 -8.31
CA LEU A 47 -2.20 1.17 -9.01
C LEU A 47 -1.65 0.27 -10.13
N THR A 48 -1.94 -1.03 -10.03
CA THR A 48 -1.40 -2.03 -10.96
C THR A 48 -2.52 -2.59 -11.84
N PRO A 49 -2.48 -2.45 -13.17
CA PRO A 49 -3.49 -3.04 -14.06
C PRO A 49 -3.51 -4.56 -13.94
N VAL A 50 -4.71 -5.13 -13.80
CA VAL A 50 -4.95 -6.57 -13.70
C VAL A 50 -5.13 -7.20 -15.09
N SER A 51 -5.40 -6.41 -16.13
CA SER A 51 -5.46 -6.90 -17.52
C SER A 51 -4.10 -7.45 -17.95
N GLU A 52 -4.10 -8.73 -18.24
CA GLU A 52 -3.00 -9.57 -18.70
C GLU A 52 -2.24 -8.96 -19.89
N GLU A 53 -1.04 -8.40 -19.68
CA GLU A 53 0.11 -8.59 -20.58
C GLU A 53 1.43 -8.10 -19.94
N THR A 54 2.39 -9.02 -19.81
CA THR A 54 3.85 -8.83 -19.65
C THR A 54 4.43 -8.50 -18.25
N LYS A 55 4.65 -9.56 -17.45
CA LYS A 55 5.92 -10.01 -16.80
C LYS A 55 7.02 -8.96 -16.45
N PRO A 56 7.81 -9.17 -15.38
CA PRO A 56 7.54 -8.75 -14.00
C PRO A 56 8.72 -7.96 -13.40
N ALA A 57 8.48 -6.96 -12.55
CA ALA A 57 9.39 -6.57 -11.45
C ALA A 57 8.89 -5.30 -10.76
N SER A 58 8.09 -5.45 -9.71
CA SER A 58 8.22 -4.59 -8.52
C SER A 58 7.55 -5.33 -7.38
N THR A 59 8.40 -5.98 -6.60
CA THR A 59 8.13 -6.48 -5.27
C THR A 59 7.26 -5.50 -4.48
N PRO A 60 6.11 -5.92 -3.91
CA PRO A 60 5.37 -5.11 -2.96
C PRO A 60 6.11 -5.10 -1.63
N VAL A 61 7.18 -4.31 -1.55
CA VAL A 61 7.55 -3.64 -0.30
C VAL A 61 6.66 -2.39 -0.29
N VAL A 62 5.72 -2.16 0.61
CA VAL A 62 5.80 -2.26 2.06
C VAL A 62 4.38 -2.53 2.57
N GLN A 63 4.11 -3.75 2.98
CA GLN A 63 3.02 -3.98 3.93
C GLN A 63 3.46 -3.46 5.29
N SER A 64 2.64 -2.56 5.84
CA SER A 64 2.52 -2.21 7.26
C SER A 64 3.66 -1.38 7.88
N PRO A 65 3.39 -0.15 8.37
CA PRO A 65 3.98 0.29 9.62
C PRO A 65 3.28 -0.50 10.76
N LYS A 66 3.53 -1.82 10.83
CA LYS A 66 3.34 -2.55 12.08
C LYS A 66 4.48 -2.09 12.98
N ARG A 67 4.29 -0.95 13.64
CA ARG A 67 5.06 -0.56 14.83
C ARG A 67 4.72 -1.59 15.90
N ARG A 68 5.33 -2.77 15.78
CA ARG A 68 5.39 -3.77 16.85
C ARG A 68 6.15 -3.09 17.96
N ASN A 69 5.44 -2.85 19.06
CA ASN A 69 6.00 -2.81 20.39
C ASN A 69 7.09 -3.89 20.49
N VAL A 70 8.35 -3.46 20.53
CA VAL A 70 9.46 -4.28 21.00
C VAL A 70 9.74 -3.78 22.40
N GLY A 71 9.00 -4.36 23.35
CA GLY A 71 9.55 -4.54 24.67
C GLY A 71 10.57 -5.66 24.53
N ASP A 72 11.84 -5.31 24.64
CA ASP A 72 12.93 -6.18 25.08
C ASP A 72 14.17 -5.29 25.23
N ASN A 73 14.53 -5.00 26.47
CA ASN A 73 15.89 -4.59 26.82
C ASN A 73 16.23 -5.39 28.08
N ASP A 74 16.37 -6.70 27.89
CA ASP A 74 16.97 -7.60 28.86
C ASP A 74 18.42 -7.85 28.43
N VAL A 75 19.34 -7.06 28.97
CA VAL A 75 20.81 -7.27 29.03
C VAL A 75 21.27 -6.28 30.12
N LYS A 76 21.99 -6.62 31.18
CA LYS A 76 22.81 -7.80 31.48
C LYS A 76 23.40 -7.61 32.91
N THR A 77 23.34 -8.69 33.70
CA THR A 77 24.37 -9.15 34.67
C THR A 77 24.76 -8.26 35.85
N GLU A 78 24.33 -8.71 37.04
CA GLU A 78 25.17 -9.12 38.18
C GLU A 78 26.58 -8.51 38.27
N ASP A 79 26.84 -7.65 39.26
CA ASP A 79 28.06 -7.75 40.09
C ASP A 79 27.89 -6.95 41.41
N SER A 80 27.92 -7.69 42.52
CA SER A 80 28.70 -7.47 43.74
C SER A 80 29.09 -6.06 44.21
N HIS A 81 28.59 -5.68 45.40
CA HIS A 81 29.30 -5.10 46.58
C HIS A 81 28.22 -4.43 47.47
N GLY A 82 28.03 -4.75 48.74
CA GLY A 82 29.05 -4.98 49.75
C GLY A 82 29.38 -3.66 50.44
N SER A 83 28.63 -3.30 51.49
CA SER A 83 29.08 -2.58 52.71
C SER A 83 27.91 -2.37 53.66
#